data_AF-A0A9Q1H514-F1
#
_entry.id   AF-A0A9Q1H514-F1
#
_cell.length_a   1.000
_cell.length_b   1.000
_cell.length_c   1.000
_cell.angle_alpha   90.00
_cell.angle_beta   90.00
_cell.angle_gamma   90.00
#
_symmetry.space_group_name_H-M   'P 1'
#
loop_
_entity.id
_entity.type
_entity.pdbx_description
1 polymer ?
#
loop_
_entity_poly.entity_id
_entity_poly.type
_entity_poly.pdbx_seq_one_letter_code
_entity_poly.pdbx_strand_id
1 'polypeptide(L)'
;MLGCCLISETDAYCETPPTFLNAYVQWGLGSAVESSVIYSCNDGYEMSGPADHVVLSCNQEEEWTGPDIDCTEKISCSLPPSPAFGSYTLTESGLVFQSSVSFHCQAGYTLDGPENITCTASGEWNKAEGEEYVEPICKRSCTQENYRYQFHECYERMDRTGNWDFANTSCGNEGGQLAIMKDSTRQSFIENILKDDTTHIYWIGGYELDRDWKYPSDGQYATYFNWAPTEPNSSDERCVYLSNVNGPENSLKWNDEYCSKSIVDTDPKVPIYCICETDGNCSSLSTAYNKYQYEYRCLSFLNDAKRNQSSSKIKCSNDLRGKLVEIKSQDMQDFIENVINSNGYETANWWIGLEEGFNRTWSWVDGERIESFFWAEGEPSNSNENCLDILTDKEYKWNDDGCSNTNRKYICQHGEPKCGNPGIPFHGNMTIVKESYSVGDTVYFSCNDGYVLSNRLMERLTCQNDSTWSGPVPSCQKINCSDPVPDIPNATSTPVSTVYRGISVYKCLDGNYSLNGYPVSVCQEDGTWSSPNFTCTGKITEHASISFPFTLPFSSSSGDSKEVR
;
A
#
# COMPACT_ATOMS: atom_id res chain seq x y z
N MET A 1 4.84 -88.05 1.33
CA MET A 1 3.79 -87.04 1.09
C MET A 1 3.43 -86.40 2.42
N LEU A 2 3.95 -85.21 2.68
CA LEU A 2 3.39 -84.22 3.61
C LEU A 2 3.70 -82.89 2.93
N GLY A 3 2.71 -82.34 2.22
CA GLY A 3 2.82 -81.04 1.56
C GLY A 3 2.50 -79.95 2.57
N CYS A 4 3.48 -79.11 2.89
CA CYS A 4 3.24 -77.82 3.53
C CYS A 4 2.49 -76.91 2.55
N CYS A 5 1.29 -76.47 2.89
CA CYS A 5 0.77 -75.20 2.41
C CYS A 5 1.52 -74.09 3.16
N LEU A 6 2.53 -73.51 2.52
CA LEU A 6 2.98 -72.16 2.84
C LEU A 6 1.99 -71.22 2.14
N ILE A 7 1.08 -70.62 2.90
CA ILE A 7 0.42 -69.40 2.47
C ILE A 7 1.50 -68.33 2.61
N SER A 8 2.10 -67.89 1.50
CA SER A 8 2.86 -66.65 1.53
C SER A 8 1.85 -65.53 1.61
N GLU A 9 1.76 -64.85 2.75
CA GLU A 9 1.29 -63.47 2.77
C GLU A 9 2.37 -62.66 2.04
N THR A 10 2.19 -62.47 0.74
CA THR A 10 2.87 -61.40 0.04
C THR A 10 2.22 -60.12 0.53
N ASP A 11 2.91 -59.36 1.36
CA ASP A 11 2.50 -58.00 1.69
C ASP A 11 2.26 -57.25 0.37
N ALA A 12 1.03 -56.77 0.17
CA ALA A 12 0.65 -56.00 -1.01
C ALA A 12 1.13 -54.56 -0.86
N TYR A 13 1.81 -54.05 -1.89
CA TYR A 13 2.36 -52.69 -1.91
C TYR A 13 2.07 -52.05 -3.27
N CYS A 14 1.67 -50.79 -3.27
CA CYS A 14 1.72 -49.97 -4.46
C CYS A 14 3.17 -49.73 -4.90
N GLU A 15 3.33 -49.44 -6.19
CA GLU A 15 4.59 -48.90 -6.70
C GLU A 15 4.90 -47.52 -6.08
N THR A 16 6.09 -47.00 -6.36
CA THR A 16 6.47 -45.65 -5.94
C THR A 16 5.41 -44.63 -6.39
N PRO A 17 5.03 -43.67 -5.52
CA PRO A 17 4.01 -42.68 -5.85
C PRO A 17 4.27 -41.98 -7.19
N PRO A 18 3.23 -41.73 -8.01
CA PRO A 18 3.39 -41.07 -9.31
C PRO A 18 4.02 -39.68 -9.19
N THR A 19 4.75 -39.24 -10.22
CA THR A 19 5.29 -37.88 -10.27
C THR A 19 4.42 -36.99 -11.13
N PHE A 20 4.24 -35.73 -10.71
CA PHE A 20 3.47 -34.72 -11.42
C PHE A 20 4.33 -33.47 -11.64
N LEU A 21 4.04 -32.72 -12.70
CA LEU A 21 4.76 -31.50 -13.00
C LEU A 21 4.52 -30.47 -11.88
N ASN A 22 5.61 -29.88 -11.38
CA ASN A 22 5.59 -28.90 -10.28
C ASN A 22 4.91 -29.38 -8.98
N ALA A 23 4.87 -30.69 -8.72
CA ALA A 23 4.36 -31.22 -7.46
C ALA A 23 5.41 -32.12 -6.76
N TYR A 24 5.33 -32.18 -5.44
CA TYR A 24 6.15 -33.06 -4.62
C TYR A 24 5.31 -33.75 -3.54
N VAL A 25 5.81 -34.89 -3.05
CA VAL A 25 5.22 -35.58 -1.91
C VAL A 25 5.69 -34.88 -0.64
N GLN A 26 4.78 -34.18 0.04
CA GLN A 26 5.06 -33.47 1.29
C GLN A 26 5.28 -34.43 2.46
N TRP A 27 4.47 -35.50 2.53
CA TRP A 27 4.59 -36.57 3.53
C TRP A 27 3.86 -37.84 3.07
N GLY A 28 4.32 -39.02 3.50
CA GLY A 28 3.65 -40.31 3.30
C GLY A 28 4.22 -41.44 4.17
N LEU A 29 3.40 -42.46 4.46
CA LEU A 29 3.76 -43.64 5.28
C LEU A 29 3.90 -44.89 4.39
N GLY A 30 5.04 -45.03 3.72
CA GLY A 30 5.36 -46.22 2.92
C GLY A 30 4.49 -46.40 1.67
N SER A 31 4.49 -47.61 1.11
CA SER A 31 3.74 -47.96 -0.09
C SER A 31 2.78 -49.14 0.15
N ALA A 32 2.52 -49.52 1.40
CA ALA A 32 1.63 -50.63 1.71
C ALA A 32 0.18 -50.32 1.29
N VAL A 33 -0.61 -51.34 1.00
CA VAL A 33 -2.07 -51.18 0.83
C VAL A 33 -2.67 -50.48 2.06
N GLU A 34 -3.61 -49.56 1.84
CA GLU A 34 -4.18 -48.63 2.83
C GLU A 34 -3.22 -47.50 3.31
N SER A 35 -2.04 -47.35 2.71
CA SER A 35 -1.18 -46.16 2.92
C SER A 35 -1.70 -44.94 2.14
N SER A 36 -1.33 -43.75 2.61
CA SER A 36 -1.63 -42.48 1.95
C SER A 36 -0.37 -41.62 1.83
N VAL A 37 -0.33 -40.84 0.75
CA VAL A 37 0.68 -39.82 0.47
C VAL A 37 -0.02 -38.47 0.23
N ILE A 38 0.62 -37.40 0.69
CA ILE A 38 0.11 -36.03 0.55
C ILE A 38 0.97 -35.29 -0.46
N TYR A 39 0.35 -34.80 -1.52
CA TYR A 39 0.98 -33.97 -2.53
C TYR A 39 0.76 -32.48 -2.24
N SER A 40 1.79 -31.70 -2.55
CA SER A 40 1.79 -30.24 -2.52
C SER A 40 2.51 -29.72 -3.77
N CYS A 41 2.21 -28.49 -4.17
CA CYS A 41 2.87 -27.86 -5.30
C CYS A 41 4.22 -27.28 -4.91
N ASN A 42 5.18 -27.32 -5.83
CA ASN A 42 6.46 -26.66 -5.70
C ASN A 42 6.26 -25.14 -5.56
N ASP A 43 7.19 -24.48 -4.87
CA ASP A 43 7.19 -23.04 -4.68
C ASP A 43 6.93 -22.25 -5.98
N GLY A 44 6.00 -21.30 -5.92
CA GLY A 44 5.60 -20.47 -7.05
C GLY A 44 4.49 -21.08 -7.92
N TYR A 45 4.00 -22.27 -7.58
CA TYR A 45 2.84 -22.92 -8.19
C TYR A 45 1.76 -23.18 -7.14
N GLU A 46 0.50 -23.14 -7.58
CA GLU A 46 -0.65 -23.42 -6.71
C GLU A 46 -1.49 -24.59 -7.22
N MET A 47 -2.11 -25.31 -6.28
CA MET A 47 -2.96 -26.45 -6.60
C MET A 47 -4.27 -25.95 -7.23
N SER A 48 -4.68 -26.55 -8.34
CA SER A 48 -6.02 -26.31 -8.88
C SER A 48 -7.09 -27.03 -8.04
N GLY A 49 -8.13 -26.32 -7.61
CA GLY A 49 -9.28 -26.90 -6.90
C GLY A 49 -9.48 -26.41 -5.46
N PRO A 50 -10.28 -27.11 -4.64
CA PRO A 50 -10.75 -26.60 -3.35
C PRO A 50 -9.71 -26.68 -2.22
N ALA A 51 -8.63 -27.44 -2.37
CA ALA A 51 -7.62 -27.65 -1.35
C ALA A 51 -6.22 -27.33 -1.89
N ASP A 52 -5.32 -26.92 -1.00
CA ASP A 52 -3.90 -26.67 -1.32
C ASP A 52 -3.07 -27.96 -1.35
N HIS A 53 -3.65 -29.06 -0.88
CA HIS A 53 -3.00 -30.36 -0.77
C HIS A 53 -3.96 -31.44 -1.28
N VAL A 54 -3.41 -32.49 -1.90
CA VAL A 54 -4.19 -33.63 -2.40
C VAL A 54 -3.64 -34.92 -1.79
N VAL A 55 -4.53 -35.83 -1.39
CA VAL A 55 -4.17 -37.13 -0.84
C VAL A 55 -4.37 -38.21 -1.88
N LEU A 56 -3.34 -38.99 -2.18
CA LEU A 56 -3.49 -40.25 -2.91
C LEU A 56 -3.43 -41.41 -1.92
N SER A 57 -4.30 -42.41 -2.12
CA SER A 57 -4.37 -43.61 -1.29
C SER A 57 -4.07 -44.86 -2.11
N CYS A 58 -3.26 -45.74 -1.54
CA CYS A 58 -2.95 -47.05 -2.11
C CYS A 58 -4.11 -48.01 -1.86
N ASN A 59 -4.81 -48.42 -2.93
CA ASN A 59 -5.98 -49.31 -2.83
C ASN A 59 -5.58 -50.80 -2.74
N GLN A 60 -6.58 -51.69 -2.68
CA GLN A 60 -6.35 -53.14 -2.59
C GLN A 60 -5.85 -53.76 -3.90
N GLU A 61 -6.05 -53.06 -5.02
CA GLU A 61 -5.57 -53.41 -6.35
C GLU A 61 -4.13 -52.95 -6.62
N GLU A 62 -3.42 -52.45 -5.59
CA GLU A 62 -2.03 -51.95 -5.69
C GLU A 62 -1.88 -50.70 -6.59
N GLU A 63 -2.97 -49.93 -6.73
CA GLU A 63 -3.03 -48.69 -7.51
C GLU A 63 -3.21 -47.46 -6.60
N TRP A 64 -2.54 -46.36 -6.97
CA TRP A 64 -2.75 -45.07 -6.34
C TRP A 64 -4.04 -44.43 -6.87
N THR A 65 -4.95 -44.09 -5.95
CA THR A 65 -6.26 -43.50 -6.27
C THR A 65 -6.48 -42.21 -5.49
N GLY A 66 -7.17 -41.24 -6.11
CA GLY A 66 -7.48 -39.95 -5.51
C GLY A 66 -7.88 -38.90 -6.54
N PRO A 67 -8.07 -37.64 -6.12
CA PRO A 67 -8.29 -36.52 -7.03
C PRO A 67 -7.09 -36.25 -7.95
N ASP A 68 -7.34 -35.59 -9.08
CA ASP A 68 -6.28 -35.14 -9.99
C ASP A 68 -5.35 -34.12 -9.31
N ILE A 69 -4.06 -34.21 -9.60
CA ILE A 69 -3.03 -33.27 -9.11
C ILE A 69 -2.60 -32.38 -10.28
N ASP A 70 -2.93 -31.10 -10.18
CA ASP A 70 -2.60 -30.07 -11.16
C ASP A 70 -1.95 -28.86 -10.48
N CYS A 71 -0.65 -28.73 -10.69
CA CYS A 71 0.19 -27.62 -10.22
C CYS A 71 0.75 -26.81 -11.41
N THR A 72 -0.02 -26.70 -12.49
CA THR A 72 0.40 -25.93 -13.68
C THR A 72 0.19 -24.43 -13.53
N GLU A 73 -0.72 -24.02 -12.65
CA GLU A 73 -1.02 -22.61 -12.36
C GLU A 73 0.11 -21.97 -11.54
N LYS A 74 0.58 -20.83 -12.02
CA LYS A 74 1.61 -20.03 -11.34
C LYS A 74 0.93 -19.08 -10.35
N ILE A 75 1.55 -18.92 -9.19
CA ILE A 75 1.12 -17.92 -8.21
C ILE A 75 1.16 -16.53 -8.85
N SER A 76 0.03 -15.81 -8.75
CA SER A 76 -0.14 -14.48 -9.32
C SER A 76 0.20 -13.40 -8.28
N CYS A 77 1.13 -12.51 -8.58
CA CYS A 77 1.35 -11.31 -7.78
C CYS A 77 0.25 -10.26 -8.04
N SER A 78 -0.06 -9.49 -7.01
CA SER A 78 -0.97 -8.34 -7.15
C SER A 78 -0.31 -7.18 -7.89
N LEU A 79 -1.10 -6.18 -8.27
CA LEU A 79 -0.60 -4.97 -8.94
C LEU A 79 0.45 -4.27 -8.05
N PRO A 80 1.69 -4.05 -8.53
CA PRO A 80 2.74 -3.41 -7.74
C PRO A 80 2.44 -1.91 -7.52
N PRO A 81 3.04 -1.29 -6.48
CA PRO A 81 2.97 0.16 -6.31
C PRO A 81 3.58 0.88 -7.50
N SER A 82 2.99 2.01 -7.91
CA SER A 82 3.60 2.92 -8.87
C SER A 82 4.09 4.16 -8.12
N PRO A 83 5.38 4.54 -8.23
CA PRO A 83 5.87 5.76 -7.59
C PRO A 83 5.11 7.00 -8.05
N ALA A 84 4.89 7.95 -7.13
CA ALA A 84 4.49 9.30 -7.50
C ALA A 84 5.51 9.88 -8.50
N PHE A 85 5.03 10.56 -9.55
CA PHE A 85 5.89 11.08 -10.63
C PHE A 85 6.76 10.02 -11.33
N GLY A 86 6.36 8.75 -11.26
CA GLY A 86 6.95 7.64 -11.98
C GLY A 86 5.90 6.77 -12.64
N SER A 87 6.36 5.69 -13.25
CA SER A 87 5.54 4.63 -13.86
C SER A 87 6.39 3.38 -13.98
N TYR A 88 5.79 2.27 -14.43
CA TYR A 88 6.51 1.04 -14.67
C TYR A 88 6.05 0.34 -15.95
N THR A 89 6.91 -0.54 -16.46
CA THR A 89 6.57 -1.48 -17.53
C THR A 89 6.56 -2.91 -17.01
N LEU A 90 5.64 -3.72 -17.54
CA LEU A 90 5.47 -5.14 -17.18
C LEU A 90 6.11 -6.03 -18.26
N THR A 91 6.66 -7.18 -17.84
CA THR A 91 7.01 -8.26 -18.78
C THR A 91 5.77 -8.85 -19.45
N GLU A 92 5.92 -9.39 -20.67
CA GLU A 92 4.81 -9.98 -21.46
C GLU A 92 4.06 -11.12 -20.75
N SER A 93 4.71 -11.77 -19.77
CA SER A 93 4.15 -12.87 -18.98
C SER A 93 3.07 -12.45 -17.97
N GLY A 94 2.75 -11.16 -17.85
CA GLY A 94 1.77 -10.65 -16.87
C GLY A 94 2.33 -10.57 -15.46
N LEU A 95 1.48 -10.74 -14.44
CA LEU A 95 1.82 -10.61 -13.02
C LEU A 95 1.93 -11.98 -12.32
N VAL A 96 2.68 -12.93 -12.88
CA VAL A 96 2.82 -14.29 -12.31
C VAL A 96 4.23 -14.54 -11.79
N PHE A 97 4.43 -15.63 -11.05
CA PHE A 97 5.72 -16.05 -10.52
C PHE A 97 6.84 -15.94 -11.58
N GLN A 98 7.94 -15.26 -11.20
CA GLN A 98 9.11 -14.90 -12.02
C GLN A 98 8.93 -13.75 -13.03
N SER A 99 7.73 -13.17 -13.16
CA SER A 99 7.55 -11.90 -13.89
C SER A 99 8.33 -10.77 -13.21
N SER A 100 8.77 -9.80 -13.99
CA SER A 100 9.47 -8.62 -13.48
C SER A 100 8.80 -7.34 -13.97
N VAL A 101 8.95 -6.27 -13.19
CA VAL A 101 8.50 -4.94 -13.56
C VAL A 101 9.67 -3.97 -13.46
N SER A 102 9.74 -3.03 -14.40
CA SER A 102 10.82 -2.04 -14.49
C SER A 102 10.27 -0.65 -14.23
N PHE A 103 10.78 0.02 -13.21
CA PHE A 103 10.35 1.37 -12.84
C PHE A 103 11.07 2.44 -13.64
N HIS A 104 10.35 3.50 -13.96
CA HIS A 104 10.90 4.67 -14.63
C HIS A 104 10.30 5.96 -14.08
N CYS A 105 11.15 6.95 -13.84
CA CYS A 105 10.73 8.25 -13.33
C CYS A 105 10.48 9.25 -14.46
N GLN A 106 9.57 10.19 -14.22
CA GLN A 106 9.35 11.34 -15.11
C GLN A 106 10.62 12.22 -15.16
N ALA A 107 10.78 12.99 -16.24
CA ALA A 107 11.92 13.88 -16.40
C ALA A 107 12.05 14.88 -15.23
N GLY A 108 13.25 15.00 -14.66
CA GLY A 108 13.52 15.81 -13.46
C GLY A 108 13.47 15.03 -12.14
N TYR A 109 13.11 13.74 -12.19
CA TYR A 109 13.14 12.81 -11.07
C TYR A 109 14.12 11.67 -11.36
N THR A 110 14.74 11.14 -10.31
CA THR A 110 15.68 10.02 -10.30
C THR A 110 15.08 8.93 -9.42
N LEU A 111 15.18 7.68 -9.87
CA LEU A 111 14.69 6.53 -9.12
C LEU A 111 15.58 6.27 -7.90
N ASP A 112 14.94 6.08 -6.76
CA ASP A 112 15.55 5.58 -5.55
C ASP A 112 14.80 4.33 -5.08
N GLY A 113 15.57 3.33 -4.67
CA GLY A 113 15.06 1.97 -4.51
C GLY A 113 15.36 1.12 -5.75
N PRO A 114 14.69 -0.04 -5.87
CA PRO A 114 15.01 -1.02 -6.91
C PRO A 114 14.53 -0.55 -8.29
N GLU A 115 15.42 -0.67 -9.30
CA GLU A 115 15.05 -0.46 -10.71
C GLU A 115 14.04 -1.51 -11.20
N ASN A 116 14.17 -2.73 -10.69
CA ASN A 116 13.31 -3.84 -11.05
C ASN A 116 12.89 -4.62 -9.80
N ILE A 117 11.63 -5.04 -9.75
CA ILE A 117 11.13 -6.02 -8.77
C ILE A 117 10.59 -7.25 -9.51
N THR A 118 10.70 -8.40 -8.85
CA THR A 118 10.31 -9.70 -9.40
C THR A 118 9.22 -10.32 -8.53
N CYS A 119 8.27 -11.00 -9.16
CA CYS A 119 7.21 -11.73 -8.48
C CYS A 119 7.77 -13.00 -7.86
N THR A 120 7.70 -13.10 -6.53
CA THR A 120 8.26 -14.22 -5.76
C THR A 120 7.29 -15.40 -5.68
N ALA A 121 7.78 -16.52 -5.16
CA ALA A 121 6.97 -17.74 -4.98
C ALA A 121 5.82 -17.58 -3.97
N SER A 122 5.83 -16.55 -3.12
CA SER A 122 4.77 -16.27 -2.15
C SER A 122 3.67 -15.34 -2.69
N GLY A 123 3.79 -14.87 -3.94
CA GLY A 123 2.88 -13.86 -4.51
C GLY A 123 3.18 -12.42 -4.09
N GLU A 124 4.31 -12.19 -3.42
CA GLU A 124 4.81 -10.86 -3.06
C GLU A 124 5.89 -10.36 -4.04
N TRP A 125 6.04 -9.04 -4.15
CA TRP A 125 7.13 -8.41 -4.89
C TRP A 125 8.38 -8.26 -4.01
N ASN A 126 9.52 -8.69 -4.55
CA ASN A 126 10.85 -8.80 -3.90
C ASN A 126 10.97 -8.37 -2.43
N LYS A 127 10.65 -9.31 -1.53
CA LYS A 127 11.32 -9.49 -0.24
C LYS A 127 12.28 -10.69 -0.38
N ALA A 128 13.59 -10.49 -0.28
CA ALA A 128 14.49 -11.60 0.02
C ALA A 128 14.27 -12.00 1.49
N GLU A 129 14.33 -13.29 1.83
CA GLU A 129 14.24 -13.72 3.22
C GLU A 129 15.30 -13.02 4.07
N GLY A 130 14.89 -12.07 4.92
CA GLY A 130 15.77 -11.32 5.81
C GLY A 130 16.16 -9.91 5.35
N GLU A 131 15.66 -9.40 4.22
CA GLU A 131 15.88 -8.01 3.76
C GLU A 131 14.63 -7.14 3.89
N GLU A 132 14.82 -5.85 4.20
CA GLU A 132 13.75 -4.86 4.27
C GLU A 132 13.32 -4.48 2.84
N TYR A 133 12.01 -4.54 2.57
CA TYR A 133 11.46 -4.09 1.29
C TYR A 133 11.66 -2.58 1.14
N VAL A 134 12.32 -2.17 0.06
CA VAL A 134 12.50 -0.75 -0.28
C VAL A 134 11.52 -0.40 -1.39
N GLU A 135 10.54 0.44 -1.07
CA GLU A 135 9.59 0.97 -2.07
C GLU A 135 10.33 1.80 -3.13
N PRO A 136 10.05 1.61 -4.44
CA PRO A 136 10.60 2.45 -5.48
C PRO A 136 9.97 3.84 -5.41
N ILE A 137 10.79 4.88 -5.26
CA ILE A 137 10.36 6.27 -5.15
C ILE A 137 11.05 7.09 -6.22
N CYS A 138 10.31 7.95 -6.92
CA CYS A 138 10.89 8.93 -7.81
C CYS A 138 11.23 10.20 -7.03
N LYS A 139 12.52 10.42 -6.81
CA LYS A 139 13.07 11.56 -6.08
C LYS A 139 13.45 12.69 -7.02
N ARG A 140 13.16 13.94 -6.68
CA ARG A 140 13.84 15.06 -7.39
C ARG A 140 15.28 15.13 -6.91
N SER A 141 16.21 15.39 -7.82
CA SER A 141 17.60 15.62 -7.45
C SER A 141 17.70 16.90 -6.61
N CYS A 142 18.11 16.79 -5.35
CA CYS A 142 18.44 17.96 -4.55
C CYS A 142 19.66 18.63 -5.18
N THR A 143 19.55 19.91 -5.56
CA THR A 143 20.52 20.57 -6.44
C THR A 143 21.88 20.87 -5.81
N GLN A 144 22.10 20.53 -4.52
CA GLN A 144 23.38 20.75 -3.82
C GLN A 144 23.80 19.51 -3.02
N GLU A 145 25.11 19.24 -2.94
CA GLU A 145 25.72 18.03 -2.35
C GLU A 145 25.39 17.78 -0.86
N ASN A 146 24.91 18.80 -0.14
CA ASN A 146 24.64 18.73 1.30
C ASN A 146 23.18 18.42 1.66
N TYR A 147 22.27 18.39 0.70
CA TYR A 147 20.87 18.05 0.98
C TYR A 147 20.69 16.55 1.20
N ARG A 148 19.74 16.19 2.07
CA ARG A 148 19.28 14.83 2.35
C ARG A 148 17.81 14.73 1.95
N TYR A 149 17.47 13.77 1.10
CA TYR A 149 16.09 13.60 0.63
C TYR A 149 15.31 12.61 1.49
N GLN A 150 14.13 13.00 1.94
CA GLN A 150 13.12 12.10 2.52
C GLN A 150 11.72 12.73 2.37
N PHE A 151 10.64 11.93 2.33
CA PHE A 151 9.24 12.41 2.25
C PHE A 151 8.91 13.31 1.04
N HIS A 152 9.56 13.10 -0.10
CA HIS A 152 9.46 13.98 -1.28
C HIS A 152 10.04 15.40 -1.12
N GLU A 153 10.71 15.66 0.00
CA GLU A 153 11.36 16.91 0.36
C GLU A 153 12.88 16.72 0.43
N CYS A 154 13.63 17.80 0.21
CA CYS A 154 15.08 17.89 0.34
C CYS A 154 15.40 18.74 1.58
N TYR A 155 16.15 18.19 2.53
CA TYR A 155 16.49 18.85 3.78
C TYR A 155 17.98 19.19 3.87
N GLU A 156 18.33 20.37 4.33
CA GLU A 156 19.71 20.78 4.59
C GLU A 156 19.83 21.49 5.94
N ARG A 157 20.90 21.16 6.68
CA ARG A 157 21.37 21.97 7.81
C ARG A 157 22.15 23.15 7.26
N MET A 158 21.60 24.35 7.37
CA MET A 158 22.30 25.56 6.99
C MET A 158 23.07 26.12 8.17
N ASP A 159 24.39 26.25 7.97
CA ASP A 159 25.29 26.85 8.95
C ASP A 159 25.24 28.40 8.90
N ARG A 160 24.03 28.96 8.72
CA ARG A 160 23.76 30.40 8.71
C ARG A 160 23.17 30.83 10.05
N THR A 161 23.69 31.94 10.57
CA THR A 161 23.40 32.45 11.91
C THR A 161 22.47 33.66 11.84
N GLY A 162 21.40 33.65 12.64
CA GLY A 162 20.43 34.75 12.67
C GLY A 162 19.21 34.47 13.52
N ASN A 163 18.27 35.42 13.51
CA ASN A 163 16.95 35.24 14.12
C ASN A 163 16.03 34.40 13.22
N TRP A 164 14.85 34.05 13.71
CA TRP A 164 13.94 33.15 13.01
C TRP A 164 13.51 33.70 11.64
N ASP A 165 13.19 35.00 11.56
CA ASP A 165 12.80 35.65 10.30
C ASP A 165 13.90 35.59 9.24
N PHE A 166 15.15 35.82 9.65
CA PHE A 166 16.32 35.71 8.77
C PHE A 166 16.54 34.27 8.31
N ALA A 167 16.36 33.30 9.20
CA ALA A 167 16.48 31.87 8.87
C ALA A 167 15.39 31.43 7.88
N ASN A 168 14.14 31.83 8.13
CA ASN A 168 13.01 31.56 7.25
C ASN A 168 13.20 32.19 5.86
N THR A 169 13.60 33.47 5.82
CA THR A 169 13.95 34.17 4.57
C THR A 169 15.11 33.49 3.85
N SER A 170 16.13 33.02 4.58
CA SER A 170 17.29 32.33 4.01
C SER A 170 16.91 31.01 3.35
N CYS A 171 16.07 30.19 3.99
CA CYS A 171 15.53 28.98 3.38
C CYS A 171 14.63 29.31 2.17
N GLY A 172 13.82 30.37 2.28
CA GLY A 172 13.01 30.93 1.20
C GLY A 172 13.81 31.25 -0.06
N ASN A 173 14.96 31.91 0.10
CA ASN A 173 15.84 32.30 -1.00
C ASN A 173 16.47 31.10 -1.74
N GLU A 174 16.63 29.96 -1.06
CA GLU A 174 17.12 28.71 -1.67
C GLU A 174 15.97 27.89 -2.31
N GLY A 175 14.73 28.43 -2.30
CA GLY A 175 13.57 27.81 -2.92
C GLY A 175 12.83 26.82 -2.03
N GLY A 176 12.92 26.97 -0.71
CA GLY A 176 12.12 26.23 0.25
C GLY A 176 11.79 27.04 1.49
N GLN A 177 11.87 26.44 2.67
CA GLN A 177 11.44 27.05 3.93
C GLN A 177 12.13 26.39 5.13
N LEU A 178 11.88 26.86 6.35
CA LEU A 178 12.30 26.13 7.54
C LEU A 178 11.57 24.78 7.63
N ALA A 179 12.29 23.73 8.05
CA ALA A 179 11.78 22.37 8.08
C ALA A 179 10.54 22.21 8.97
N ILE A 180 9.51 21.56 8.43
CA ILE A 180 8.24 21.31 9.10
C ILE A 180 8.20 19.87 9.60
N MET A 181 7.89 19.71 10.88
CA MET A 181 7.74 18.39 11.49
C MET A 181 6.26 18.07 11.71
N LYS A 182 5.71 17.26 10.79
CA LYS A 182 4.31 16.83 10.78
C LYS A 182 4.05 15.51 11.52
N ASP A 183 5.11 14.75 11.83
CA ASP A 183 5.04 13.47 12.51
C ASP A 183 6.38 13.09 13.17
N SER A 184 6.37 11.99 13.92
CA SER A 184 7.55 11.46 14.61
C SER A 184 8.63 10.91 13.67
N THR A 185 8.28 10.51 12.45
CA THR A 185 9.21 9.98 11.46
C THR A 185 10.07 11.11 10.89
N ARG A 186 9.44 12.26 10.58
CA ARG A 186 10.13 13.51 10.18
C ARG A 186 11.06 14.01 11.28
N GLN A 187 10.59 14.04 12.54
CA GLN A 187 11.44 14.36 13.69
C GLN A 187 12.70 13.48 13.74
N SER A 188 12.52 12.17 13.67
CA SER A 188 13.64 11.20 13.75
C SER A 188 14.60 11.36 12.58
N PHE A 189 14.10 11.71 11.39
CA PHE A 189 14.92 11.99 10.23
C PHE A 189 15.80 13.23 10.42
N ILE A 190 15.22 14.34 10.89
CA ILE A 190 15.99 15.56 11.20
C ILE A 190 17.03 15.30 12.28
N GLU A 191 16.69 14.52 13.32
CA GLU A 191 17.67 14.10 14.34
C GLU A 191 18.83 13.30 13.74
N ASN A 192 18.58 12.46 12.73
CA ASN A 192 19.63 11.73 12.02
C ASN A 192 20.50 12.66 11.13
N ILE A 193 19.94 13.73 10.55
CA ILE A 193 20.72 14.77 9.87
C ILE A 193 21.65 15.46 10.88
N LEU A 194 21.16 15.71 12.09
CA LEU A 194 21.86 16.46 13.13
C LEU A 194 22.70 15.60 14.09
N LYS A 195 22.77 14.29 13.88
CA LYS A 195 23.40 13.35 14.84
C LYS A 195 24.85 13.66 15.15
N ASP A 196 25.58 14.23 14.19
CA ASP A 196 27.01 14.55 14.31
C ASP A 196 27.23 15.90 15.02
N ASP A 197 26.15 16.65 15.27
CA ASP A 197 26.18 17.98 15.87
C ASP A 197 24.86 18.28 16.59
N THR A 198 24.71 17.75 17.81
CA THR A 198 23.49 17.94 18.61
C THR A 198 23.60 19.06 19.64
N THR A 199 24.77 19.71 19.74
CA THR A 199 25.08 20.69 20.78
C THR A 199 24.61 22.11 20.47
N HIS A 200 24.12 22.35 19.26
CA HIS A 200 23.62 23.66 18.83
C HIS A 200 22.09 23.73 18.86
N ILE A 201 21.61 24.94 18.61
CA ILE A 201 20.19 25.24 18.45
C ILE A 201 19.89 25.37 16.96
N TYR A 202 18.77 24.80 16.51
CA TYR A 202 18.35 24.81 15.11
C TYR A 202 16.94 25.37 14.96
N TRP A 203 16.78 26.52 14.30
CA TRP A 203 15.46 27.02 13.92
C TRP A 203 14.74 26.05 12.98
N ILE A 204 13.46 25.87 13.22
CA ILE A 204 12.55 25.01 12.43
C ILE A 204 11.27 25.78 12.08
N GLY A 205 10.48 25.21 11.17
CA GLY A 205 9.28 25.80 10.63
C GLY A 205 8.10 25.63 11.57
N GLY A 206 8.01 26.47 12.59
CA GLY A 206 6.84 26.58 13.47
C GLY A 206 6.76 27.97 14.07
N TYR A 207 5.58 28.57 14.05
CA TYR A 207 5.32 29.86 14.68
C TYR A 207 3.92 29.94 15.29
N GLU A 208 3.73 30.79 16.29
CA GLU A 208 2.44 31.01 16.95
C GLU A 208 1.78 32.29 16.44
N LEU A 209 0.53 32.16 16.00
CA LEU A 209 -0.32 33.28 15.59
C LEU A 209 -1.73 33.07 16.14
N ASP A 210 -2.24 34.07 16.86
CA ASP A 210 -3.57 34.05 17.49
C ASP A 210 -3.78 32.87 18.47
N ARG A 211 -2.73 32.45 19.19
CA ARG A 211 -2.66 31.31 20.11
C ARG A 211 -2.67 29.93 19.46
N ASP A 212 -2.57 29.87 18.14
CA ASP A 212 -2.49 28.63 17.39
C ASP A 212 -1.10 28.50 16.74
N TRP A 213 -0.49 27.32 16.92
CA TRP A 213 0.77 26.97 16.27
C TRP A 213 0.52 26.62 14.80
N LYS A 214 1.29 27.25 13.91
CA LYS A 214 1.16 27.15 12.47
C LYS A 214 2.49 26.88 11.80
N TYR A 215 2.43 26.34 10.59
CA TYR A 215 3.61 26.15 9.75
C TYR A 215 3.82 27.29 8.75
N PRO A 216 5.08 27.63 8.38
CA PRO A 216 5.38 28.81 7.56
C PRO A 216 4.88 28.74 6.11
N SER A 217 4.75 27.55 5.50
CA SER A 217 4.40 27.40 4.07
C SER A 217 2.92 27.57 3.77
N ASP A 218 2.06 27.09 4.65
CA ASP A 218 0.64 26.89 4.36
C ASP A 218 -0.29 27.51 5.43
N GLY A 219 0.27 28.04 6.51
CA GLY A 219 -0.49 28.56 7.65
C GLY A 219 -1.37 27.51 8.33
N GLN A 220 -1.19 26.23 8.00
CA GLN A 220 -1.96 25.13 8.59
C GLN A 220 -1.59 24.96 10.05
N TYR A 221 -2.56 24.50 10.83
CA TYR A 221 -2.36 24.18 12.23
C TYR A 221 -1.34 23.04 12.37
N ALA A 222 -0.37 23.23 13.28
CA ALA A 222 0.53 22.17 13.67
C ALA A 222 -0.26 21.04 14.34
N THR A 223 -0.16 19.83 13.79
CA THR A 223 -0.87 18.64 14.28
C THR A 223 0.03 17.70 15.09
N TYR A 224 1.34 17.90 15.02
CA TYR A 224 2.35 17.15 15.74
C TYR A 224 3.24 18.08 16.56
N PHE A 225 3.62 17.63 17.75
CA PHE A 225 4.43 18.39 18.68
C PHE A 225 5.46 17.49 19.37
N ASN A 226 6.67 18.01 19.55
CA ASN A 226 7.73 17.33 20.30
C ASN A 226 8.44 18.29 21.27
N TRP A 227 7.62 19.06 22.01
CA TRP A 227 8.06 20.00 23.04
C TRP A 227 8.96 19.37 24.09
N ALA A 228 9.95 20.14 24.54
CA ALA A 228 10.70 19.81 25.73
C ALA A 228 9.78 19.87 26.97
N PRO A 229 10.15 19.20 28.09
CA PRO A 229 9.43 19.36 29.33
C PRO A 229 9.29 20.84 29.68
N THR A 230 8.08 21.24 30.05
CA THR A 230 7.69 22.63 30.40
C THR A 230 7.54 23.61 29.24
N GLU A 231 7.74 23.18 27.99
CA GLU A 231 7.45 23.97 26.79
C GLU A 231 6.06 23.62 26.20
N PRO A 232 5.38 24.56 25.50
CA PRO A 232 5.77 25.96 25.33
C PRO A 232 5.53 26.81 26.59
N ASN A 233 6.48 27.67 26.96
CA ASN A 233 6.50 28.30 28.29
C ASN A 233 6.09 29.79 28.34
N SER A 234 6.04 30.49 27.20
CA SER A 234 5.83 31.94 27.16
C SER A 234 4.94 32.38 25.99
N SER A 235 3.97 33.27 26.26
CA SER A 235 3.07 33.78 25.21
C SER A 235 3.71 34.78 24.25
N ASP A 236 4.92 35.26 24.55
CA ASP A 236 5.65 36.19 23.68
C ASP A 236 6.73 35.46 22.84
N GLU A 237 6.98 34.18 23.15
CA GLU A 237 7.90 33.28 22.46
C GLU A 237 7.11 32.54 21.37
N ARG A 238 7.25 33.01 20.13
CA ARG A 238 6.32 32.65 19.04
C ARG A 238 6.99 31.90 17.89
N CYS A 239 8.25 31.51 18.03
CA CYS A 239 9.00 30.80 16.99
C CYS A 239 9.74 29.60 17.56
N VAL A 240 9.83 28.50 16.79
CA VAL A 240 10.30 27.21 17.34
C VAL A 240 11.71 26.86 16.90
N TYR A 241 12.51 26.36 17.84
CA TYR A 241 13.80 25.71 17.56
C TYR A 241 13.93 24.31 18.16
N LEU A 242 14.87 23.53 17.63
CA LEU A 242 15.33 22.24 18.15
C LEU A 242 16.60 22.41 18.99
N SER A 243 16.66 21.74 20.15
CA SER A 243 17.86 21.68 20.99
C SER A 243 17.89 20.43 21.87
N ASN A 244 19.10 20.05 22.31
CA ASN A 244 19.31 18.99 23.30
C ASN A 244 19.27 19.49 24.76
N VAL A 245 19.26 20.82 24.99
CA VAL A 245 19.51 21.43 26.32
C VAL A 245 18.44 21.09 27.35
N ASN A 246 17.22 20.77 26.90
CA ASN A 246 16.07 20.48 27.76
C ASN A 246 15.48 19.06 27.52
N GLY A 247 16.10 18.25 26.66
CA GLY A 247 15.65 16.89 26.35
C GLY A 247 16.34 15.81 27.19
N PRO A 248 15.80 14.58 27.27
CA PRO A 248 16.58 13.44 27.75
C PRO A 248 17.86 13.28 26.92
N GLU A 249 18.97 12.89 27.56
CA GLU A 249 20.28 12.74 26.91
C GLU A 249 20.13 11.98 25.58
N ASN A 250 20.53 12.63 24.47
CA ASN A 250 20.51 12.13 23.08
C ASN A 250 19.21 12.29 22.27
N SER A 251 18.23 13.12 22.67
CA SER A 251 17.09 13.49 21.81
C SER A 251 16.90 15.01 21.66
N LEU A 252 16.56 15.48 20.46
CA LEU A 252 16.30 16.90 20.22
C LEU A 252 14.82 17.21 20.51
N LYS A 253 14.58 18.23 21.31
CA LYS A 253 13.24 18.67 21.70
C LYS A 253 12.97 20.10 21.27
N TRP A 254 11.69 20.44 21.13
CA TRP A 254 11.27 21.76 20.67
C TRP A 254 11.23 22.74 21.83
N ASN A 255 11.62 23.96 21.56
CA ASN A 255 11.44 25.10 22.45
C ASN A 255 10.89 26.28 21.63
N ASP A 256 9.96 27.03 22.21
CA ASP A 256 9.48 28.30 21.71
C ASP A 256 10.41 29.44 22.14
N GLU A 257 10.55 30.46 21.29
CA GLU A 257 11.47 31.55 21.53
C GLU A 257 11.02 32.83 20.82
N TYR A 258 11.49 33.99 21.27
CA TYR A 258 11.25 35.25 20.58
C TYR A 258 11.79 35.17 19.15
N CYS A 259 10.93 35.34 18.15
CA CYS A 259 11.31 35.32 16.73
C CYS A 259 12.43 36.32 16.41
N SER A 260 12.48 37.44 17.14
CA SER A 260 13.49 38.50 16.99
C SER A 260 14.84 38.16 17.63
N LYS A 261 14.94 37.09 18.44
CA LYS A 261 16.16 36.73 19.15
C LYS A 261 17.26 36.45 18.14
N SER A 262 18.23 37.34 18.12
CA SER A 262 19.44 37.25 17.29
C SER A 262 20.62 36.89 18.17
N ILE A 263 21.65 36.27 17.59
CA ILE A 263 22.88 35.83 18.27
C ILE A 263 23.63 36.96 18.98
N VAL A 264 23.25 38.22 18.74
CA VAL A 264 23.84 39.37 19.43
C VAL A 264 23.46 39.44 20.93
N ASP A 265 22.38 38.77 21.37
CA ASP A 265 21.84 38.92 22.73
C ASP A 265 22.05 37.72 23.67
N THR A 266 22.68 36.62 23.23
CA THR A 266 23.03 35.48 24.10
C THR A 266 24.49 35.08 24.00
N ASP A 267 25.02 34.53 25.09
CA ASP A 267 26.41 34.09 25.32
C ASP A 267 27.18 33.72 24.03
N PRO A 268 28.32 34.36 23.70
CA PRO A 268 29.05 34.24 22.43
C PRO A 268 29.62 32.84 22.07
N LYS A 269 29.12 31.76 22.67
CA LYS A 269 29.67 30.40 22.55
C LYS A 269 28.79 29.40 21.81
N VAL A 270 27.52 29.70 21.49
CA VAL A 270 26.64 28.75 20.79
C VAL A 270 25.98 29.41 19.57
N PRO A 271 26.45 29.12 18.34
CA PRO A 271 25.76 29.57 17.12
C PRO A 271 24.38 28.92 16.99
N ILE A 272 23.40 29.70 16.53
CA ILE A 272 22.06 29.23 16.16
C ILE A 272 22.03 29.01 14.65
N TYR A 273 21.62 27.82 14.22
CA TYR A 273 21.54 27.38 12.84
C TYR A 273 20.09 27.19 12.41
N CYS A 274 19.85 26.78 11.17
CA CYS A 274 18.50 26.40 10.72
C CYS A 274 18.50 25.12 9.89
N ILE A 275 17.36 24.44 9.89
CA ILE A 275 17.08 23.36 8.96
C ILE A 275 16.14 23.88 7.90
N CYS A 276 16.55 23.79 6.65
CA CYS A 276 15.70 24.12 5.52
C CYS A 276 15.16 22.85 4.88
N GLU A 277 13.90 22.86 4.47
CA GLU A 277 13.29 21.87 3.58
C GLU A 277 12.93 22.53 2.25
N THR A 278 13.05 21.81 1.14
CA THR A 278 12.71 22.29 -0.21
C THR A 278 12.06 21.15 -1.01
N ASP A 279 11.02 21.40 -1.81
CA ASP A 279 10.36 20.37 -2.64
C ASP A 279 11.09 20.06 -3.96
N GLY A 280 12.38 20.37 -4.03
CA GLY A 280 13.05 20.64 -5.29
C GLY A 280 12.48 21.93 -5.89
N ASN A 281 13.30 22.95 -6.02
CA ASN A 281 12.88 24.27 -6.50
C ASN A 281 12.20 24.19 -7.90
N CYS A 282 11.16 25.00 -8.17
CA CYS A 282 10.55 25.16 -9.51
C CYS A 282 11.57 25.43 -10.64
N SER A 283 12.81 25.75 -10.27
CA SER A 283 13.99 25.95 -11.12
C SER A 283 14.39 24.75 -12.00
N SER A 284 13.93 23.51 -11.75
CA SER A 284 14.26 22.35 -12.62
C SER A 284 13.37 22.18 -13.86
N LEU A 285 12.30 22.97 -13.99
CA LEU A 285 11.51 23.07 -15.23
C LEU A 285 12.11 24.15 -16.13
N SER A 286 11.77 24.19 -17.43
CA SER A 286 12.33 25.14 -18.42
C SER A 286 12.66 26.54 -17.88
N THR A 287 13.85 27.07 -18.18
CA THR A 287 14.38 28.38 -17.74
C THR A 287 13.69 29.60 -18.39
N ALA A 288 12.66 29.39 -19.20
CA ALA A 288 12.05 30.43 -20.03
C ALA A 288 11.03 31.34 -19.32
N TYR A 289 10.60 31.01 -18.09
CA TYR A 289 9.52 31.71 -17.40
C TYR A 289 9.85 32.00 -15.93
N ASN A 290 9.33 33.11 -15.40
CA ASN A 290 9.36 33.41 -13.98
C ASN A 290 8.41 32.45 -13.25
N LYS A 291 8.92 31.80 -12.20
CA LYS A 291 8.21 30.78 -11.44
C LYS A 291 8.18 31.15 -9.98
N TYR A 292 7.06 30.84 -9.36
CA TYR A 292 6.79 31.15 -7.97
C TYR A 292 6.26 29.88 -7.32
N GLN A 293 6.85 29.48 -6.20
CA GLN A 293 6.35 28.38 -5.39
C GLN A 293 5.18 28.89 -4.55
N TYR A 294 4.07 28.14 -4.52
CA TYR A 294 2.94 28.34 -3.62
C TYR A 294 2.53 26.97 -3.07
N GLU A 295 2.70 26.77 -1.77
CA GLU A 295 2.62 25.43 -1.14
C GLU A 295 3.51 24.43 -1.91
N TYR A 296 2.93 23.33 -2.37
CA TYR A 296 3.52 22.29 -3.21
C TYR A 296 3.45 22.60 -4.73
N ARG A 297 2.70 23.64 -5.12
CA ARG A 297 2.51 24.02 -6.52
C ARG A 297 3.61 24.97 -6.95
N CYS A 298 4.07 24.74 -8.16
CA CYS A 298 4.82 25.74 -8.89
C CYS A 298 3.90 26.47 -9.85
N LEU A 299 3.84 27.79 -9.69
CA LEU A 299 3.11 28.69 -10.56
C LEU A 299 4.05 29.35 -11.56
N SER A 300 3.71 29.25 -12.84
CA SER A 300 4.39 29.95 -13.92
C SER A 300 3.46 31.04 -14.45
N PHE A 301 3.92 32.30 -14.42
CA PHE A 301 3.17 33.44 -14.95
C PHE A 301 3.62 33.73 -16.38
N LEU A 302 2.83 33.31 -17.37
CA LEU A 302 3.20 33.46 -18.78
C LEU A 302 2.79 34.84 -19.29
N ASN A 303 3.72 35.79 -19.11
CA ASN A 303 3.57 37.17 -19.55
C ASN A 303 4.15 37.44 -20.96
N ASP A 304 4.53 36.43 -21.73
CA ASP A 304 5.19 36.60 -23.03
C ASP A 304 4.20 36.95 -24.15
N ALA A 305 3.11 36.18 -24.28
CA ALA A 305 2.11 36.34 -25.33
C ALA A 305 0.69 36.21 -24.79
N LYS A 306 -0.25 36.96 -25.37
CA LYS A 306 -1.68 36.85 -25.03
C LYS A 306 -2.32 35.72 -25.84
N ARG A 307 -3.22 34.95 -25.23
CA ARG A 307 -3.85 33.77 -25.81
C ARG A 307 -5.30 33.62 -25.37
N ASN A 308 -6.04 32.75 -26.07
CA ASN A 308 -7.33 32.27 -25.60
C ASN A 308 -7.16 31.10 -24.62
N GLN A 309 -8.21 30.84 -23.83
CA GLN A 309 -8.10 29.93 -22.69
C GLN A 309 -7.74 28.51 -23.15
N SER A 310 -8.34 28.03 -24.24
CA SER A 310 -8.05 26.69 -24.80
C SER A 310 -6.59 26.55 -25.23
N SER A 311 -6.02 27.57 -25.89
CA SER A 311 -4.60 27.56 -26.28
C SER A 311 -3.68 27.64 -25.06
N SER A 312 -4.07 28.40 -24.04
CA SER A 312 -3.34 28.49 -22.77
C SER A 312 -3.32 27.15 -22.04
N LYS A 313 -4.44 26.41 -22.00
CA LYS A 313 -4.50 25.05 -21.46
C LYS A 313 -3.54 24.09 -22.16
N ILE A 314 -3.57 24.07 -23.50
CA ILE A 314 -2.66 23.25 -24.30
C ILE A 314 -1.20 23.61 -24.00
N LYS A 315 -0.89 24.90 -23.86
CA LYS A 315 0.47 25.36 -23.54
C LYS A 315 0.89 24.93 -22.13
N CYS A 316 0.04 25.10 -21.11
CA CYS A 316 0.34 24.62 -19.77
C CYS A 316 0.59 23.10 -19.78
N SER A 317 -0.23 22.33 -20.51
CA SER A 317 -0.11 20.87 -20.62
C SER A 317 1.14 20.42 -21.38
N ASN A 318 1.46 21.03 -22.52
CA ASN A 318 2.54 20.53 -23.39
C ASN A 318 3.92 21.06 -23.00
N ASP A 319 4.01 22.34 -22.62
CA ASP A 319 5.29 23.00 -22.42
C ASP A 319 5.74 22.98 -20.96
N LEU A 320 4.78 22.93 -20.03
CA LEU A 320 5.02 22.95 -18.59
C LEU A 320 4.51 21.69 -17.88
N ARG A 321 3.88 20.75 -18.61
CA ARG A 321 3.27 19.52 -18.05
C ARG A 321 2.36 19.80 -16.85
N GLY A 322 1.66 20.92 -16.91
CA GLY A 322 0.76 21.43 -15.88
C GLY A 322 -0.62 21.75 -16.44
N LYS A 323 -1.42 22.48 -15.66
CA LYS A 323 -2.75 22.98 -16.06
C LYS A 323 -2.85 24.46 -15.78
N LEU A 324 -3.92 25.11 -16.22
CA LEU A 324 -4.21 26.47 -15.75
C LEU A 324 -4.42 26.44 -14.23
N VAL A 325 -4.01 27.51 -13.55
CA VAL A 325 -4.03 27.58 -12.08
C VAL A 325 -5.45 27.44 -11.51
N GLU A 326 -5.57 26.75 -10.39
CA GLU A 326 -6.80 26.54 -9.64
C GLU A 326 -6.67 27.21 -8.27
N ILE A 327 -7.52 28.20 -8.01
CA ILE A 327 -7.44 29.06 -6.82
C ILE A 327 -8.49 28.61 -5.81
N LYS A 328 -8.09 27.72 -4.89
CA LYS A 328 -9.00 27.03 -3.97
C LYS A 328 -9.11 27.70 -2.58
N SER A 329 -8.30 28.71 -2.28
CA SER A 329 -8.27 29.41 -0.98
C SER A 329 -8.06 30.92 -1.14
N GLN A 330 -8.44 31.68 -0.11
CA GLN A 330 -8.16 33.13 -0.04
C GLN A 330 -6.65 33.40 -0.02
N ASP A 331 -5.87 32.57 0.69
CA ASP A 331 -4.42 32.70 0.76
C ASP A 331 -3.76 32.58 -0.63
N MET A 332 -4.27 31.68 -1.47
CA MET A 332 -3.78 31.53 -2.84
C MET A 332 -4.17 32.70 -3.73
N GLN A 333 -5.37 33.22 -3.56
CA GLN A 333 -5.84 34.42 -4.25
C GLN A 333 -4.92 35.61 -3.90
N ASP A 334 -4.65 35.81 -2.61
CA ASP A 334 -3.78 36.88 -2.11
C ASP A 334 -2.33 36.70 -2.59
N PHE A 335 -1.83 35.47 -2.64
CA PHE A 335 -0.52 35.17 -3.19
C PHE A 335 -0.39 35.57 -4.66
N ILE A 336 -1.37 35.18 -5.50
CA ILE A 336 -1.37 35.49 -6.93
C ILE A 336 -1.44 37.00 -7.13
N GLU A 337 -2.31 37.70 -6.40
CA GLU A 337 -2.38 39.17 -6.38
C GLU A 337 -1.01 39.79 -6.09
N ASN A 338 -0.35 39.36 -5.01
CA ASN A 338 0.95 39.88 -4.61
C ASN A 338 2.02 39.67 -5.70
N VAL A 339 2.00 38.53 -6.39
CA VAL A 339 2.94 38.26 -7.50
C VAL A 339 2.66 39.18 -8.68
N ILE A 340 1.40 39.36 -9.07
CA ILE A 340 1.05 40.23 -10.21
C ILE A 340 1.47 41.68 -9.91
N ASN A 341 1.13 42.18 -8.72
CA ASN A 341 1.40 43.55 -8.29
C ASN A 341 2.91 43.83 -8.19
N SER A 342 3.64 42.99 -7.45
CA SER A 342 5.06 43.19 -7.16
C SER A 342 5.95 43.13 -8.42
N ASN A 343 5.49 42.47 -9.48
CA ASN A 343 6.25 42.31 -10.73
C ASN A 343 5.76 43.24 -11.85
N GLY A 344 4.81 44.14 -11.58
CA GLY A 344 4.28 45.09 -12.58
C GLY A 344 3.46 44.42 -13.68
N TYR A 345 2.77 43.32 -13.37
CA TYR A 345 2.01 42.51 -14.30
C TYR A 345 0.55 42.96 -14.49
N GLU A 346 0.17 44.09 -13.88
CA GLU A 346 -1.15 44.75 -13.93
C GLU A 346 -1.68 45.08 -15.35
N THR A 347 -0.82 45.03 -16.36
CA THR A 347 -1.13 45.49 -17.73
C THR A 347 -2.06 44.57 -18.54
N ALA A 348 -2.47 43.44 -17.98
CA ALA A 348 -3.35 42.49 -18.63
C ALA A 348 -4.13 41.67 -17.60
N ASN A 349 -5.28 41.14 -18.02
CA ASN A 349 -6.05 40.15 -17.27
C ASN A 349 -5.49 38.73 -17.52
N TRP A 350 -5.74 37.83 -16.58
CA TRP A 350 -5.05 36.53 -16.51
C TRP A 350 -6.01 35.35 -16.52
N TRP A 351 -5.93 34.46 -17.52
CA TRP A 351 -6.68 33.21 -17.53
C TRP A 351 -6.27 32.29 -16.38
N ILE A 352 -7.29 31.71 -15.74
CA ILE A 352 -7.17 30.65 -14.74
C ILE A 352 -8.04 29.44 -15.12
N GLY A 353 -7.92 28.34 -14.37
CA GLY A 353 -8.39 27.02 -14.76
C GLY A 353 -9.86 26.72 -14.50
N LEU A 354 -10.68 27.73 -14.19
CA LEU A 354 -12.10 27.51 -13.92
C LEU A 354 -12.93 27.57 -15.21
N GLU A 355 -13.84 26.60 -15.37
CA GLU A 355 -14.81 26.58 -16.47
C GLU A 355 -16.23 26.29 -15.98
N GLU A 356 -17.22 26.82 -16.71
CA GLU A 356 -18.63 26.50 -16.52
C GLU A 356 -19.00 25.24 -17.31
N GLY A 357 -19.43 24.18 -16.61
CA GLY A 357 -19.88 22.93 -17.22
C GLY A 357 -21.31 22.98 -17.77
N PHE A 358 -21.74 21.92 -18.45
CA PHE A 358 -23.05 21.81 -19.14
C PHE A 358 -24.29 22.04 -18.27
N ASN A 359 -24.17 21.91 -16.93
CA ASN A 359 -25.27 22.12 -15.98
C ASN A 359 -25.28 23.52 -15.33
N ARG A 360 -24.52 24.49 -15.87
CA ARG A 360 -24.27 25.81 -15.25
C ARG A 360 -23.61 25.73 -13.87
N THR A 361 -22.75 24.73 -13.73
CA THR A 361 -21.97 24.49 -12.52
C THR A 361 -20.52 24.74 -12.84
N TRP A 362 -19.89 25.63 -12.08
CA TRP A 362 -18.46 25.89 -12.17
C TRP A 362 -17.68 24.73 -11.58
N SER A 363 -16.69 24.25 -12.33
CA SER A 363 -15.77 23.19 -11.90
C SER A 363 -14.36 23.48 -12.37
N TRP A 364 -13.38 23.15 -11.53
CA TRP A 364 -11.97 23.20 -11.92
C TRP A 364 -11.66 22.22 -13.05
N VAL A 365 -10.44 22.30 -13.60
CA VAL A 365 -10.01 21.41 -14.71
C VAL A 365 -10.05 19.94 -14.31
N ASP A 366 -9.95 19.63 -13.01
CA ASP A 366 -10.05 18.29 -12.42
C ASP A 366 -11.50 17.80 -12.17
N GLY A 367 -12.50 18.67 -12.37
CA GLY A 367 -13.92 18.36 -12.15
C GLY A 367 -14.42 18.62 -10.72
N GLU A 368 -13.59 19.14 -9.83
CA GLU A 368 -13.99 19.48 -8.45
C GLU A 368 -14.94 20.68 -8.43
N ARG A 369 -15.94 20.65 -7.53
CA ARG A 369 -16.96 21.68 -7.36
C ARG A 369 -16.50 22.74 -6.36
N ILE A 370 -16.82 24.01 -6.62
CA ILE A 370 -16.39 25.15 -5.79
C ILE A 370 -17.45 25.57 -4.76
N GLU A 371 -16.99 25.91 -3.56
CA GLU A 371 -17.78 26.52 -2.48
C GLU A 371 -17.52 28.03 -2.28
N SER A 372 -16.35 28.53 -2.66
CA SER A 372 -15.92 29.93 -2.46
C SER A 372 -15.60 30.63 -3.78
N PHE A 373 -16.17 31.81 -3.99
CA PHE A 373 -15.98 32.60 -5.21
C PHE A 373 -15.36 33.96 -4.92
N PHE A 374 -14.48 34.43 -5.80
CA PHE A 374 -13.80 35.72 -5.70
C PHE A 374 -14.25 36.67 -6.82
N TRP A 375 -15.54 36.66 -7.15
CA TRP A 375 -16.14 37.46 -8.22
C TRP A 375 -15.90 38.96 -8.06
N ALA A 376 -15.71 39.64 -9.18
CA ALA A 376 -15.78 41.09 -9.23
C ALA A 376 -17.22 41.57 -9.02
N GLU A 377 -17.39 42.82 -8.60
CA GLU A 377 -18.72 43.41 -8.46
C GLU A 377 -19.45 43.37 -9.80
N GLY A 378 -20.59 42.66 -9.84
CA GLY A 378 -21.40 42.47 -11.05
C GLY A 378 -21.21 41.14 -11.77
N GLU A 379 -20.23 40.32 -11.34
CA GLU A 379 -19.96 39.00 -11.90
C GLU A 379 -20.54 37.86 -11.04
N PRO A 380 -20.87 36.70 -11.63
CA PRO A 380 -20.80 36.40 -13.06
C PRO A 380 -21.93 37.04 -13.87
N SER A 381 -21.63 37.64 -15.02
CA SER A 381 -22.55 38.54 -15.72
C SER A 381 -23.25 37.96 -16.96
N ASN A 382 -22.69 36.94 -17.64
CA ASN A 382 -23.28 36.43 -18.90
C ASN A 382 -23.30 34.90 -19.04
N SER A 383 -24.38 34.39 -19.65
CA SER A 383 -24.62 32.93 -19.79
C SER A 383 -23.85 32.21 -20.91
N ASN A 384 -22.90 32.88 -21.57
CA ASN A 384 -22.07 32.31 -22.66
C ASN A 384 -20.57 32.55 -22.42
N GLU A 385 -20.20 32.96 -21.21
CA GLU A 385 -18.85 33.31 -20.79
C GLU A 385 -18.29 32.19 -19.92
N ASN A 386 -18.00 31.04 -20.54
CA ASN A 386 -17.79 29.81 -19.79
C ASN A 386 -16.35 29.66 -19.22
N CYS A 387 -15.54 30.71 -19.28
CA CYS A 387 -14.12 30.68 -18.94
C CYS A 387 -13.73 31.83 -18.04
N LEU A 388 -12.82 31.59 -17.09
CA LEU A 388 -12.55 32.56 -16.03
C LEU A 388 -11.20 33.27 -16.16
N ASP A 389 -11.20 34.60 -16.03
CA ASP A 389 -10.00 35.42 -15.87
C ASP A 389 -9.97 36.22 -14.56
N ILE A 390 -8.77 36.69 -14.19
CA ILE A 390 -8.53 37.67 -13.13
C ILE A 390 -8.46 39.07 -13.76
N LEU A 391 -9.29 39.98 -13.25
CA LEU A 391 -9.32 41.40 -13.63
C LEU A 391 -8.34 42.19 -12.76
N THR A 392 -7.22 42.64 -13.34
CA THR A 392 -6.22 43.44 -12.60
C THR A 392 -6.73 44.83 -12.25
N ASP A 393 -7.68 45.38 -13.00
CA ASP A 393 -8.31 46.68 -12.76
C ASP A 393 -9.49 46.63 -11.77
N LYS A 394 -9.84 45.44 -11.27
CA LYS A 394 -10.95 45.21 -10.32
C LYS A 394 -10.48 44.46 -9.07
N GLU A 395 -9.41 44.95 -8.45
CA GLU A 395 -8.86 44.36 -7.21
C GLU A 395 -8.59 42.85 -7.35
N TYR A 396 -8.10 42.44 -8.52
CA TYR A 396 -7.74 41.06 -8.86
C TYR A 396 -8.90 40.06 -8.73
N LYS A 397 -10.14 40.56 -8.77
CA LYS A 397 -11.34 39.73 -8.70
C LYS A 397 -11.64 39.05 -10.03
N TRP A 398 -12.45 38.00 -9.94
CA TRP A 398 -12.72 37.09 -11.04
C TRP A 398 -13.82 37.61 -11.96
N ASN A 399 -13.68 37.31 -13.24
CA ASN A 399 -14.65 37.61 -14.28
C ASN A 399 -14.83 36.41 -15.20
N ASP A 400 -16.09 36.09 -15.48
CA ASP A 400 -16.45 35.15 -16.53
C ASP A 400 -16.29 35.87 -17.88
N ASP A 401 -15.54 35.27 -18.80
CA ASP A 401 -15.30 35.82 -20.14
C ASP A 401 -15.43 34.71 -21.20
N GLY A 402 -15.64 35.12 -22.44
CA GLY A 402 -15.68 34.22 -23.58
C GLY A 402 -14.36 33.49 -23.74
N CYS A 403 -14.38 32.16 -23.69
CA CYS A 403 -13.21 31.28 -23.83
C CYS A 403 -12.34 31.54 -25.08
N SER A 404 -12.93 32.14 -26.13
CA SER A 404 -12.26 32.49 -27.38
C SER A 404 -11.47 33.80 -27.32
N ASN A 405 -11.60 34.60 -26.26
CA ASN A 405 -10.91 35.88 -26.12
C ASN A 405 -9.39 35.67 -26.09
N THR A 406 -8.67 36.24 -27.04
CA THR A 406 -7.21 36.05 -27.18
C THR A 406 -6.37 37.06 -26.42
N ASN A 407 -6.98 38.00 -25.70
CA ASN A 407 -6.31 39.17 -25.12
C ASN A 407 -5.96 39.00 -23.63
N ARG A 408 -5.70 37.77 -23.18
CA ARG A 408 -5.30 37.48 -21.79
C ARG A 408 -3.93 36.86 -21.69
N LYS A 409 -3.22 37.18 -20.62
CA LYS A 409 -2.09 36.39 -20.12
C LYS A 409 -2.64 35.19 -19.34
N TYR A 410 -1.79 34.30 -18.84
CA TYR A 410 -2.29 33.10 -18.19
C TYR A 410 -1.29 32.55 -17.18
N ILE A 411 -1.84 31.92 -16.14
CA ILE A 411 -1.06 31.34 -15.04
C ILE A 411 -1.20 29.82 -15.15
N CYS A 412 -0.07 29.14 -15.27
CA CYS A 412 -0.03 27.68 -15.22
C CYS A 412 0.40 27.22 -13.83
N GLN A 413 -0.20 26.14 -13.33
CA GLN A 413 0.27 25.41 -12.15
C GLN A 413 0.77 24.02 -12.53
N HIS A 414 1.82 23.56 -11.83
CA HIS A 414 2.35 22.21 -11.93
C HIS A 414 2.88 21.73 -10.58
N GLY A 415 3.15 20.43 -10.45
CA GLY A 415 3.68 19.85 -9.20
C GLY A 415 2.62 19.62 -8.12
N GLU A 416 1.34 19.45 -8.48
CA GLU A 416 0.35 19.04 -7.47
C GLU A 416 0.76 17.73 -6.79
N PRO A 417 0.68 17.65 -5.45
CA PRO A 417 0.93 16.46 -4.69
C PRO A 417 -0.04 15.43 -5.17
N LYS A 418 0.54 14.35 -5.65
CA LYS A 418 -0.21 13.21 -6.11
C LYS A 418 0.43 12.01 -5.50
N CYS A 419 -0.38 11.19 -4.88
CA CYS A 419 0.07 9.89 -4.45
C CYS A 419 0.15 8.99 -5.69
N GLY A 420 1.23 8.22 -5.76
CA GLY A 420 1.31 7.11 -6.67
C GLY A 420 0.27 6.04 -6.33
N ASN A 421 0.07 5.07 -7.22
CA ASN A 421 -0.72 3.90 -6.87
C ASN A 421 -0.06 3.15 -5.70
N PRO A 422 -0.76 2.95 -4.56
CA PRO A 422 -0.17 2.31 -3.39
C PRO A 422 0.16 0.84 -3.63
N GLY A 423 -0.38 0.24 -4.70
CA GLY A 423 -0.36 -1.20 -4.94
C GLY A 423 -1.58 -1.89 -4.37
N ILE A 424 -1.77 -3.15 -4.75
CA ILE A 424 -2.82 -4.02 -4.21
C ILE A 424 -2.12 -5.14 -3.43
N PRO A 425 -2.58 -5.49 -2.21
CA PRO A 425 -1.96 -6.59 -1.49
C PRO A 425 -2.27 -7.94 -2.15
N PHE A 426 -1.42 -8.94 -1.93
CA PHE A 426 -1.65 -10.31 -2.40
C PHE A 426 -2.98 -10.85 -1.85
N HIS A 427 -3.81 -11.46 -2.71
CA HIS A 427 -5.22 -11.80 -2.42
C HIS A 427 -6.10 -10.63 -1.92
N GLY A 428 -5.74 -9.40 -2.30
CA GLY A 428 -6.50 -8.20 -2.00
C GLY A 428 -7.14 -7.57 -3.23
N ASN A 429 -8.01 -6.60 -2.97
CA ASN A 429 -8.67 -5.77 -3.97
C ASN A 429 -8.78 -4.32 -3.47
N MET A 430 -8.88 -3.36 -4.40
CA MET A 430 -8.96 -1.93 -4.12
C MET A 430 -10.10 -1.29 -4.93
N THR A 431 -10.87 -0.39 -4.30
CA THR A 431 -12.10 0.16 -4.90
C THR A 431 -11.89 0.95 -6.20
N ILE A 432 -10.84 1.77 -6.28
CA ILE A 432 -10.55 2.63 -7.42
C ILE A 432 -9.07 2.47 -7.74
N VAL A 433 -8.75 1.93 -8.93
CA VAL A 433 -7.37 1.73 -9.39
C VAL A 433 -7.02 2.76 -10.46
N LYS A 434 -6.18 3.73 -10.10
CA LYS A 434 -5.60 4.76 -10.98
C LYS A 434 -4.07 4.72 -10.88
N GLU A 435 -3.38 5.31 -11.86
CA GLU A 435 -1.91 5.48 -11.81
C GLU A 435 -1.49 6.56 -10.79
N SER A 436 -2.35 7.55 -10.53
CA SER A 436 -2.13 8.61 -9.55
C SER A 436 -3.44 9.09 -8.91
N TYR A 437 -3.33 9.65 -7.71
CA TYR A 437 -4.43 10.11 -6.87
C TYR A 437 -4.16 11.52 -6.37
N SER A 438 -5.20 12.35 -6.33
CA SER A 438 -5.09 13.71 -5.80
C SER A 438 -5.10 13.69 -4.28
N VAL A 439 -4.53 14.71 -3.64
CA VAL A 439 -4.70 14.95 -2.20
C VAL A 439 -6.17 14.82 -1.79
N GLY A 440 -6.43 14.11 -0.69
CA GLY A 440 -7.77 13.86 -0.16
C GLY A 440 -8.47 12.64 -0.79
N ASP A 441 -8.01 12.15 -1.95
CA ASP A 441 -8.51 10.89 -2.51
C ASP A 441 -8.31 9.77 -1.49
N THR A 442 -9.35 8.94 -1.30
CA THR A 442 -9.33 7.81 -0.38
C THR A 442 -9.63 6.53 -1.12
N VAL A 443 -8.77 5.53 -0.94
CA VAL A 443 -8.94 4.17 -1.47
C VAL A 443 -9.28 3.21 -0.33
N TYR A 444 -10.09 2.20 -0.65
CA TYR A 444 -10.51 1.19 0.31
C TYR A 444 -10.03 -0.18 -0.16
N PHE A 445 -9.54 -0.97 0.80
CA PHE A 445 -9.01 -2.31 0.58
C PHE A 445 -9.98 -3.37 1.08
N SER A 446 -10.01 -4.49 0.37
CA SER A 446 -10.73 -5.70 0.74
C SER A 446 -9.89 -6.92 0.40
N CYS A 447 -10.21 -8.08 0.97
CA CYS A 447 -9.53 -9.33 0.66
C CYS A 447 -10.47 -10.25 -0.13
N ASN A 448 -9.87 -11.11 -0.96
CA ASN A 448 -10.58 -12.15 -1.69
C ASN A 448 -11.13 -13.21 -0.73
N ASP A 449 -12.05 -14.04 -1.21
CA ASP A 449 -12.69 -15.08 -0.40
C ASP A 449 -11.66 -16.02 0.24
N GLY A 450 -11.87 -16.32 1.53
CA GLY A 450 -10.94 -17.10 2.34
C GLY A 450 -9.76 -16.31 2.92
N TYR A 451 -9.72 -15.00 2.71
CA TYR A 451 -8.72 -14.08 3.27
C TYR A 451 -9.36 -12.94 4.05
N VAL A 452 -8.64 -12.41 5.03
CA VAL A 452 -9.05 -11.27 5.86
C VAL A 452 -7.92 -10.26 6.02
N LEU A 453 -8.26 -8.98 6.13
CA LEU A 453 -7.29 -7.92 6.42
C LEU A 453 -6.60 -8.20 7.75
N SER A 454 -5.27 -8.12 7.77
CA SER A 454 -4.46 -8.32 8.98
C SER A 454 -4.81 -7.32 10.10
N ASN A 455 -5.23 -6.11 9.73
CA ASN A 455 -5.74 -5.11 10.64
C ASN A 455 -6.95 -4.38 10.04
N ARG A 456 -8.11 -4.48 10.69
CA ARG A 456 -9.35 -3.81 10.26
C ARG A 456 -9.25 -2.28 10.28
N LEU A 457 -8.32 -1.70 11.05
CA LEU A 457 -8.10 -0.25 11.08
C LEU A 457 -7.36 0.28 9.84
N MET A 458 -6.77 -0.61 9.02
CA MET A 458 -6.02 -0.29 7.80
C MET A 458 -6.86 -0.49 6.52
N GLU A 459 -8.20 -0.49 6.65
CA GLU A 459 -9.14 -0.64 5.54
C GLU A 459 -9.01 0.46 4.47
N ARG A 460 -8.56 1.66 4.85
CA ARG A 460 -8.47 2.80 3.95
C ARG A 460 -7.14 3.51 4.01
N LEU A 461 -6.72 4.04 2.86
CA LEU A 461 -5.61 4.99 2.75
C LEU A 461 -6.10 6.27 2.10
N THR A 462 -5.69 7.41 2.64
CA THR A 462 -5.99 8.74 2.11
C THR A 462 -4.71 9.39 1.61
N CYS A 463 -4.75 9.98 0.42
CA CYS A 463 -3.62 10.69 -0.14
C CYS A 463 -3.42 12.02 0.60
N GLN A 464 -2.21 12.24 1.13
CA GLN A 464 -1.89 13.39 1.95
C GLN A 464 -1.23 14.52 1.13
N ASN A 465 -1.17 15.71 1.73
CA ASN A 465 -0.59 16.92 1.13
C ASN A 465 0.90 16.76 0.71
N ASP A 466 1.62 15.79 1.27
CA ASP A 466 3.03 15.52 0.99
C ASP A 466 3.25 14.41 -0.07
N SER A 467 2.22 14.10 -0.86
CA SER A 467 2.23 13.01 -1.85
C SER A 467 2.44 11.61 -1.26
N THR A 468 2.26 11.44 0.05
CA THR A 468 2.31 10.13 0.71
C THR A 468 0.91 9.63 1.06
N TRP A 469 0.78 8.31 1.22
CA TRP A 469 -0.45 7.71 1.74
C TRP A 469 -0.47 7.80 3.28
N SER A 470 -1.66 7.88 3.87
CA SER A 470 -1.88 7.94 5.33
C SER A 470 -1.37 6.73 6.13
N GLY A 471 -0.77 5.75 5.47
CA GLY A 471 -0.26 4.52 6.07
C GLY A 471 0.21 3.52 5.00
N PRO A 472 0.76 2.37 5.42
CA PRO A 472 1.17 1.31 4.52
C PRO A 472 -0.03 0.54 3.96
N VAL A 473 0.16 -0.13 2.83
CA VAL A 473 -0.84 -1.06 2.27
C VAL A 473 -1.08 -2.22 3.26
N PRO A 474 -2.35 -2.56 3.58
CA PRO A 474 -2.64 -3.67 4.48
C PRO A 474 -2.31 -5.02 3.84
N SER A 475 -2.09 -6.06 4.64
CA SER A 475 -1.90 -7.43 4.15
C SER A 475 -3.17 -8.28 4.30
N CYS A 476 -3.43 -9.16 3.33
CA CYS A 476 -4.49 -10.16 3.42
C CYS A 476 -3.93 -11.50 3.91
N GLN A 477 -4.48 -12.00 5.01
CA GLN A 477 -4.08 -13.26 5.64
C GLN A 477 -5.15 -14.32 5.41
N LYS A 478 -4.74 -15.57 5.20
CA LYS A 478 -5.69 -16.69 5.11
C LYS A 478 -6.49 -16.80 6.41
N ILE A 479 -7.79 -17.08 6.27
CA ILE A 479 -8.66 -17.38 7.41
C ILE A 479 -8.18 -18.67 8.08
N ASN A 480 -8.13 -18.68 9.42
CA ASN A 480 -7.91 -19.91 10.18
C ASN A 480 -9.24 -20.59 10.45
N CYS A 481 -9.30 -21.89 10.19
CA CYS A 481 -10.45 -22.67 10.60
C CYS A 481 -10.46 -22.90 12.10
N SER A 482 -11.68 -22.94 12.65
CA SER A 482 -11.91 -23.11 14.08
C SER A 482 -11.54 -24.53 14.52
N ASP A 483 -10.89 -24.65 15.68
CA ASP A 483 -10.77 -25.93 16.38
C ASP A 483 -12.08 -26.27 17.14
N PRO A 484 -12.46 -27.55 17.23
CA PRO A 484 -11.77 -28.73 16.69
C PRO A 484 -12.16 -29.07 15.25
N VAL A 485 -11.29 -29.82 14.57
CA VAL A 485 -11.63 -30.54 13.32
C VAL A 485 -12.83 -31.49 13.53
N PRO A 486 -13.62 -31.80 12.49
CA PRO A 486 -14.76 -32.70 12.60
C PRO A 486 -14.40 -34.06 13.21
N ASP A 487 -15.10 -34.46 14.27
CA ASP A 487 -14.90 -35.79 14.89
C ASP A 487 -15.59 -36.88 14.05
N ILE A 488 -14.84 -37.90 13.64
CA ILE A 488 -15.33 -38.99 12.79
C ILE A 488 -15.22 -40.32 13.55
N PRO A 489 -16.33 -41.08 13.72
CA PRO A 489 -16.32 -42.33 14.44
C PRO A 489 -15.31 -43.34 13.89
N ASN A 490 -14.53 -43.95 14.80
CA ASN A 490 -13.51 -44.93 14.49
C ASN A 490 -12.39 -44.41 13.57
N ALA A 491 -12.14 -43.10 13.56
CA ALA A 491 -11.03 -42.48 12.85
C ALA A 491 -10.21 -41.57 13.76
N THR A 492 -8.96 -41.32 13.38
CA THR A 492 -8.09 -40.28 13.94
C THR A 492 -7.79 -39.23 12.88
N SER A 493 -7.77 -37.97 13.28
CA SER A 493 -7.49 -36.83 12.40
C SER A 493 -6.07 -36.29 12.61
N THR A 494 -5.39 -35.92 11.54
CA THR A 494 -4.10 -35.23 11.55
C THR A 494 -4.22 -33.95 10.74
N PRO A 495 -4.27 -32.77 11.39
CA PRO A 495 -4.23 -31.49 10.69
C PRO A 495 -2.89 -31.34 9.93
N VAL A 496 -2.97 -31.03 8.65
CA VAL A 496 -1.80 -30.74 7.80
C VAL A 496 -1.62 -29.22 7.69
N SER A 497 -2.73 -28.51 7.48
CA SER A 497 -2.78 -27.04 7.46
C SER A 497 -4.17 -26.59 7.90
N THR A 498 -4.24 -25.64 8.83
CA THR A 498 -5.49 -25.16 9.46
C THR A 498 -6.00 -23.84 8.87
N VAL A 499 -5.30 -23.29 7.88
CA VAL A 499 -5.72 -22.07 7.17
C VAL A 499 -6.59 -22.42 5.96
N TYR A 500 -7.29 -21.44 5.39
CA TYR A 500 -8.12 -21.60 4.20
C TYR A 500 -7.46 -22.46 3.11
N ARG A 501 -8.24 -23.41 2.55
CA ARG A 501 -7.81 -24.49 1.63
C ARG A 501 -6.81 -25.51 2.20
N GLY A 502 -6.38 -25.33 3.45
CA GLY A 502 -5.66 -26.33 4.22
C GLY A 502 -6.52 -27.56 4.50
N ILE A 503 -5.87 -28.67 4.84
CA ILE A 503 -6.55 -29.95 5.02
C ILE A 503 -6.27 -30.59 6.38
N SER A 504 -7.22 -31.40 6.84
CA SER A 504 -7.03 -32.40 7.88
C SER A 504 -7.27 -33.78 7.27
N VAL A 505 -6.31 -34.68 7.46
CA VAL A 505 -6.33 -36.05 6.90
C VAL A 505 -6.76 -37.02 7.99
N TYR A 506 -7.64 -37.95 7.64
CA TYR A 506 -8.18 -38.94 8.55
C TYR A 506 -7.62 -40.33 8.26
N LYS A 507 -7.45 -41.13 9.32
CA LYS A 507 -7.11 -42.55 9.22
C LYS A 507 -8.07 -43.37 10.08
N CYS A 508 -8.61 -44.48 9.57
CA CYS A 508 -9.41 -45.38 10.38
C CYS A 508 -8.55 -46.06 11.46
N LEU A 509 -9.15 -46.38 12.61
CA LEU A 509 -8.48 -47.09 13.70
C LEU A 509 -8.04 -48.49 13.22
N ASP A 510 -6.75 -48.78 13.41
CA ASP A 510 -6.09 -49.99 12.91
C ASP A 510 -6.74 -51.29 13.46
N GLY A 511 -6.77 -52.34 12.62
CA GLY A 511 -7.10 -53.71 13.01
C GLY A 511 -8.55 -54.16 12.78
N ASN A 512 -9.53 -53.24 12.79
CA ASN A 512 -10.96 -53.60 12.69
C ASN A 512 -11.76 -52.80 11.65
N TYR A 513 -11.22 -51.74 11.08
CA TYR A 513 -11.95 -50.86 10.16
C TYR A 513 -11.21 -50.63 8.85
N SER A 514 -11.95 -50.58 7.73
CA SER A 514 -11.47 -50.21 6.40
C SER A 514 -12.00 -48.83 6.01
N LEU A 515 -11.15 -48.04 5.36
CA LEU A 515 -11.52 -46.73 4.83
C LEU A 515 -12.37 -46.89 3.55
N ASN A 516 -13.50 -46.18 3.48
CA ASN A 516 -14.30 -46.06 2.27
C ASN A 516 -14.66 -44.60 2.00
N GLY A 517 -14.12 -44.03 0.92
CA GLY A 517 -14.30 -42.63 0.52
C GLY A 517 -13.00 -41.82 0.63
N TYR A 518 -13.12 -40.49 0.52
CA TYR A 518 -11.96 -39.58 0.53
C TYR A 518 -11.74 -39.01 1.94
N PRO A 519 -10.64 -39.37 2.62
CA PRO A 519 -10.46 -39.16 4.06
C PRO A 519 -9.96 -37.75 4.41
N VAL A 520 -10.54 -36.72 3.81
CA VAL A 520 -10.05 -35.35 3.94
C VAL A 520 -11.18 -34.38 4.26
N SER A 521 -10.92 -33.51 5.24
CA SER A 521 -11.69 -32.30 5.49
C SER A 521 -10.86 -31.10 5.09
N VAL A 522 -11.49 -30.11 4.45
CA VAL A 522 -10.85 -28.92 3.88
C VAL A 522 -11.33 -27.69 4.63
N CYS A 523 -10.41 -26.79 4.98
CA CYS A 523 -10.74 -25.53 5.60
C CYS A 523 -11.41 -24.58 4.59
N GLN A 524 -12.65 -24.19 4.88
CA GLN A 524 -13.51 -23.39 4.00
C GLN A 524 -13.36 -21.89 4.26
N GLU A 525 -13.92 -21.09 3.36
CA GLU A 525 -13.83 -19.62 3.39
C GLU A 525 -14.53 -18.98 4.60
N ASP A 526 -15.48 -19.68 5.22
CA ASP A 526 -16.19 -19.22 6.41
C ASP A 526 -15.45 -19.54 7.73
N GLY A 527 -14.26 -20.13 7.64
CA GLY A 527 -13.48 -20.56 8.80
C GLY A 527 -13.99 -21.86 9.44
N THR A 528 -14.80 -22.63 8.73
CA THR A 528 -15.24 -23.97 9.15
C THR A 528 -14.61 -25.08 8.30
N TRP A 529 -14.58 -26.28 8.86
CA TRP A 529 -14.07 -27.47 8.19
C TRP A 529 -15.17 -28.13 7.37
N SER A 530 -14.88 -28.51 6.12
CA SER A 530 -15.82 -29.22 5.28
C SER A 530 -16.17 -30.60 5.84
N SER A 531 -17.42 -31.03 5.67
CA SER A 531 -17.84 -32.38 6.05
C SER A 531 -17.10 -33.41 5.20
N PRO A 532 -16.26 -34.29 5.79
CA PRO A 532 -15.46 -35.22 5.02
C PRO A 532 -16.33 -36.36 4.48
N ASN A 533 -16.10 -36.76 3.22
CA ASN A 533 -16.92 -37.75 2.52
C ASN A 533 -16.28 -39.14 2.58
N PHE A 534 -16.20 -39.71 3.79
CA PHE A 534 -15.72 -41.07 4.01
C PHE A 534 -16.39 -41.73 5.22
N THR A 535 -16.23 -43.05 5.31
CA THR A 535 -16.65 -43.86 6.46
C THR A 535 -15.59 -44.92 6.80
N CYS A 536 -15.54 -45.33 8.07
CA CYS A 536 -14.75 -46.45 8.54
C CYS A 536 -15.69 -47.66 8.79
N THR A 537 -15.64 -48.67 7.92
CA THR A 537 -16.50 -49.86 8.01
C THR A 537 -15.76 -51.04 8.60
N GLY A 538 -16.43 -51.87 9.40
CA GLY A 538 -15.79 -53.05 10.01
C GLY A 538 -15.21 -54.03 8.97
N LYS A 539 -13.96 -54.45 9.11
CA LYS A 539 -13.36 -55.52 8.28
C LYS A 539 -14.06 -56.84 8.63
N ILE A 540 -14.60 -57.55 7.62
CA ILE A 540 -15.21 -58.86 7.82
C ILE A 540 -14.07 -59.88 8.00
N THR A 541 -13.78 -60.27 9.25
CA THR A 541 -12.85 -61.37 9.51
C THR A 541 -13.55 -62.71 9.25
N GLU A 542 -13.20 -63.40 8.16
CA GLU A 542 -13.59 -64.81 7.95
C GLU A 542 -12.85 -65.73 8.93
N HIS A 543 -13.14 -65.64 10.22
CA HIS A 543 -12.82 -66.70 11.18
C HIS A 543 -13.91 -66.83 12.24
N ALA A 544 -15.08 -67.28 11.80
CA ALA A 544 -16.05 -67.91 12.68
C ALA A 544 -16.24 -69.38 12.25
N SER A 545 -15.26 -70.22 12.59
CA SER A 545 -15.45 -71.66 12.60
C SER A 545 -16.47 -71.99 13.69
N ILE A 546 -17.76 -72.03 13.34
CA ILE A 546 -18.81 -72.54 14.23
C ILE A 546 -18.58 -74.05 14.37
N SER A 547 -17.94 -74.47 15.46
CA SER A 547 -17.90 -75.87 15.87
C SER A 547 -19.24 -76.22 16.53
N PHE A 548 -20.07 -76.99 15.84
CA PHE A 548 -21.25 -77.62 16.45
C PHE A 548 -20.80 -78.84 17.29
N PRO A 549 -21.11 -78.91 18.60
CA PRO A 549 -20.97 -80.15 19.34
C PRO A 549 -22.22 -81.01 19.09
N PHE A 550 -22.16 -81.95 18.15
CA PHE A 550 -23.14 -83.04 18.09
C PHE A 550 -22.71 -84.15 19.04
N THR A 551 -23.28 -84.15 20.24
CA THR A 551 -23.36 -85.34 21.10
C THR A 551 -24.48 -86.25 20.58
N LEU A 552 -24.11 -87.46 20.17
CA LEU A 552 -25.06 -88.54 19.91
C LEU A 552 -25.53 -89.13 21.25
N PRO A 553 -26.83 -89.35 21.46
CA PRO A 553 -27.30 -90.40 22.32
C PRO A 553 -27.68 -91.63 21.50
N PHE A 554 -27.04 -92.75 21.84
CA PHE A 554 -27.56 -94.09 21.58
C PHE A 554 -28.91 -94.25 22.27
N SER A 555 -29.95 -94.66 21.54
CA SER A 555 -31.00 -95.51 22.13
C SER A 555 -31.60 -96.44 21.07
N SER A 556 -31.71 -97.69 21.47
CA SER A 556 -32.22 -98.84 20.73
C SER A 556 -33.68 -99.11 21.08
N SER A 557 -34.55 -99.29 20.09
CA SER A 557 -35.73 -100.20 20.08
C SER A 557 -36.43 -100.01 18.72
N SER A 558 -36.44 -100.97 17.80
CA SER A 558 -37.23 -102.22 17.73
C SER A 558 -38.74 -102.01 17.51
N GLY A 559 -39.18 -102.32 16.27
CA GLY A 559 -40.57 -102.64 15.89
C GLY A 559 -41.49 -101.42 15.73
N ASP A 560 -42.47 -101.40 14.84
CA ASP A 560 -42.94 -102.37 13.86
C ASP A 560 -43.93 -101.62 12.93
N SER A 561 -44.07 -102.13 11.72
CA SER A 561 -45.26 -102.05 10.84
C SER A 561 -46.13 -100.78 10.70
N LYS A 562 -46.28 -100.34 9.44
CA LYS A 562 -47.56 -100.03 8.73
C LYS A 562 -48.36 -98.80 9.21
N GLU A 563 -49.17 -98.09 8.43
CA GLU A 563 -49.49 -97.89 7.01
C GLU A 563 -50.66 -96.88 7.06
N VAL A 564 -50.88 -96.08 6.00
CA VAL A 564 -52.12 -95.32 5.68
C VAL A 564 -52.34 -94.04 6.53
N ARG A 565 -52.44 -92.83 5.96
CA ARG A 565 -53.17 -92.40 4.76
C ARG A 565 -52.58 -91.14 4.14
#